data_AF-A0A1B8XXK4-F1
#
_entry.id   AF-A0A1B8XXK4-F1
#
_cell.length_a   1.000
_cell.length_b   1.000
_cell.length_c   1.000
_cell.angle_alpha   90.00
_cell.angle_beta   90.00
_cell.angle_gamma   90.00
#
_symmetry.space_group_name_H-M   'P 1'
#
loop_
_entity.id
_entity.type
_entity.pdbx_description
1 polymer ?
#
loop_
_entity_poly.entity_id
_entity_poly.type
_entity_poly.pdbx_seq_one_letter_code
_entity_poly.pdbx_strand_id
1 'polypeptide(L)'
;MNNRAWFYALTQNGVEKLTDMEYLGSVTKMCLNSDYAAALFEGKVQLHVIESKDEDAQEERETRLFPASDDKCKILCHALTGEFLIYATNNGLIKFFYLEDWQYVNEYRHSVSIRKIFPDVTGTTLVLIDEKTEGFVYCPLNDNLYEIPNFSPTIKGILWENWRMDRGVFVAYDDDKLYTYVFHKDTIQGSKVILAGGTKLPFSHKPVLLHNGDLICQTQSGKLNNICLGTHSFLGNIGDAGANELKKMLTQALMLRRFSDSWELCKRLNEQINWNELARACLHHMEVEFAIRVYRTIGNVGMVMSLEQIKGIEDHNLLAGHLAMFAGDFNLAQDLYLASSSPAAALEMRRDLQHWDSALQLAKRLAPNQISFISKEYAMQLEFTGDYVNALAHYEKGITGDNKEHDETCLAGVARMSIRMGDIRRGVNQALKHPSRSLKKDCGAILESMK
;
A
#
# COMPACT_ATOMS: atom_id res chain seq x y z
N MET A 1 8.11 -3.57 -48.74
CA MET A 1 7.76 -2.73 -47.58
C MET A 1 7.47 -3.68 -46.42
N ASN A 2 7.81 -3.36 -45.17
CA ASN A 2 7.56 -4.26 -44.03
C ASN A 2 6.12 -4.07 -43.50
N ASN A 3 5.13 -4.36 -44.34
CA ASN A 3 3.73 -3.98 -44.11
C ASN A 3 2.76 -5.18 -44.16
N ARG A 4 3.23 -6.43 -44.21
CA ARG A 4 2.36 -7.61 -44.22
C ARG A 4 2.74 -8.54 -43.07
N ALA A 5 1.73 -9.04 -42.36
CA ALA A 5 1.90 -10.02 -41.29
C ALA A 5 1.09 -11.28 -41.58
N TRP A 6 1.63 -12.43 -41.17
CA TRP A 6 0.98 -13.73 -41.28
C TRP A 6 0.72 -14.27 -39.88
N PHE A 7 -0.50 -14.71 -39.64
CA PHE A 7 -0.94 -15.26 -38.36
C PHE A 7 -1.05 -16.78 -38.46
N TYR A 8 -0.49 -17.46 -37.47
CA TYR A 8 -0.43 -18.92 -37.44
C TYR A 8 -0.93 -19.44 -36.09
N ALA A 9 -1.70 -20.52 -36.13
CA ALA A 9 -2.06 -21.30 -34.95
C ALA A 9 -1.02 -22.40 -34.71
N LEU A 10 -0.64 -22.57 -33.43
CA LEU A 10 0.15 -23.70 -32.99
C LEU A 10 -0.82 -24.80 -32.51
N THR A 11 -0.97 -25.84 -33.32
CA THR A 11 -1.86 -26.99 -33.03
C THR A 11 -1.05 -28.23 -32.67
N GLN A 12 -1.72 -29.28 -32.17
CA GLN A 12 -1.09 -30.57 -31.92
C GLN A 12 -0.47 -31.19 -33.19
N ASN A 13 -1.04 -30.87 -34.36
CA ASN A 13 -0.61 -31.40 -35.66
C ASN A 13 0.44 -30.53 -36.36
N GLY A 14 0.88 -29.44 -35.73
CA GLY A 14 1.88 -28.52 -36.26
C GLY A 14 1.38 -27.08 -36.37
N VAL A 15 1.98 -26.33 -37.30
CA VAL A 15 1.71 -24.91 -37.51
C VAL A 15 0.72 -24.74 -38.66
N GLU A 16 -0.43 -24.12 -38.38
CA GLU A 16 -1.47 -23.85 -39.37
C GLU A 16 -1.54 -22.35 -39.66
N LYS A 17 -1.61 -21.95 -40.93
CA LYS A 17 -1.81 -20.55 -41.31
C LYS A 17 -3.29 -20.20 -41.13
N LEU A 18 -3.58 -19.20 -40.30
CA LEU A 18 -4.93 -18.69 -40.09
C LEU A 18 -5.28 -17.65 -41.14
N THR A 19 -4.59 -16.51 -41.10
CA THR A 19 -4.85 -15.36 -41.97
C THR A 19 -3.58 -14.57 -42.25
N ASP A 20 -3.67 -13.58 -43.13
CA ASP A 20 -2.65 -12.56 -43.28
C ASP A 20 -3.28 -11.17 -43.46
N MET A 21 -2.56 -10.16 -43.01
CA MET A 21 -3.03 -8.78 -42.98
C MET A 21 -1.99 -7.86 -43.61
N GLU A 22 -2.44 -6.97 -44.49
CA GLU A 22 -1.63 -5.90 -45.05
C GLU A 22 -1.98 -4.56 -44.37
N TYR A 23 -0.95 -3.87 -43.87
CA TYR A 23 -1.04 -2.60 -43.18
C TYR A 23 -0.73 -1.45 -44.13
N LEU A 24 -1.28 -0.28 -43.79
CA LEU A 24 -1.14 0.95 -44.58
C LEU A 24 0.28 1.55 -44.57
N GLY A 25 1.17 1.06 -43.69
CA GLY A 25 2.54 1.53 -43.56
C GLY A 25 3.47 0.44 -43.04
N SER A 26 4.76 0.77 -42.91
CA SER A 26 5.74 -0.17 -42.35
C SER A 26 5.50 -0.38 -40.86
N VAL A 27 5.24 -1.63 -40.46
CA VAL A 27 4.98 -2.01 -39.07
C VAL A 27 6.25 -1.84 -38.25
N THR A 28 6.16 -1.08 -37.16
CA THR A 28 7.25 -0.86 -36.20
C THR A 28 7.15 -1.74 -34.96
N LYS A 29 5.93 -2.05 -34.53
CA LYS A 29 5.64 -2.94 -33.40
C LYS A 29 4.31 -3.64 -33.59
N MET A 30 4.22 -4.90 -33.19
CA MET A 30 2.98 -5.66 -33.16
C MET A 30 2.79 -6.29 -31.78
N CYS A 31 1.56 -6.30 -31.31
CA CYS A 31 1.12 -7.00 -30.10
C CYS A 31 -0.09 -7.86 -30.47
N LEU A 32 -0.25 -9.02 -29.83
CA LEU A 32 -1.36 -9.92 -30.06
C LEU A 32 -1.83 -10.51 -28.73
N ASN A 33 -3.12 -10.82 -28.65
CA ASN A 33 -3.70 -11.69 -27.63
C ASN A 33 -4.34 -12.91 -28.32
N SER A 34 -5.27 -13.61 -27.67
CA SER A 34 -5.94 -14.79 -28.23
C SER A 34 -6.81 -14.49 -29.46
N ASP A 35 -7.38 -13.29 -29.54
CA ASP A 35 -8.45 -12.99 -30.51
C ASP A 35 -8.13 -11.76 -31.38
N TYR A 36 -7.23 -10.88 -30.93
CA TYR A 36 -6.91 -9.60 -31.56
C TYR A 36 -5.42 -9.41 -31.79
N ALA A 37 -5.10 -8.66 -32.84
CA ALA A 37 -3.78 -8.14 -33.13
C ALA A 37 -3.81 -6.61 -33.26
N ALA A 38 -2.76 -5.96 -32.76
CA ALA A 38 -2.59 -4.52 -32.79
C ALA A 38 -1.22 -4.16 -33.39
N ALA A 39 -1.23 -3.50 -34.55
CA ALA A 39 -0.04 -3.11 -35.29
C ALA A 39 0.17 -1.59 -35.26
N LEU A 40 1.37 -1.16 -34.87
CA LEU A 40 1.80 0.24 -34.87
C LEU A 40 2.54 0.56 -36.18
N PHE A 41 2.10 1.60 -36.88
CA PHE A 41 2.75 2.16 -38.06
C PHE A 41 2.47 3.66 -38.14
N GLU A 42 3.48 4.46 -38.49
CA GLU A 42 3.35 5.91 -38.75
C GLU A 42 2.63 6.74 -37.65
N GLY A 43 2.71 6.30 -36.40
CA GLY A 43 2.03 6.97 -35.27
C GLY A 43 0.54 6.63 -35.13
N LYS A 44 0.06 5.61 -35.84
CA LYS A 44 -1.29 5.04 -35.75
C LYS A 44 -1.21 3.56 -35.34
N VAL A 45 -2.21 3.09 -34.61
CA VAL A 45 -2.36 1.67 -34.25
C VAL A 45 -3.61 1.12 -34.92
N GLN A 46 -3.46 0.06 -35.70
CA GLN A 46 -4.61 -0.69 -36.23
C GLN A 46 -4.84 -1.92 -35.37
N LEU A 47 -5.99 -1.97 -34.72
CA LEU A 47 -6.52 -3.14 -34.03
C LEU A 47 -7.40 -3.93 -35.00
N HIS A 48 -7.28 -5.25 -35.01
CA HIS A 48 -8.17 -6.12 -35.77
C HIS A 48 -8.28 -7.50 -35.13
N VAL A 49 -9.34 -8.22 -35.44
CA VAL A 49 -9.53 -9.62 -35.04
C VAL A 49 -8.56 -10.50 -35.84
N ILE A 50 -8.02 -11.56 -35.22
CA ILE A 50 -7.13 -12.54 -35.88
C ILE A 50 -7.96 -13.58 -36.64
N GLU A 51 -9.03 -14.07 -36.02
CA GLU A 51 -9.93 -15.09 -36.59
C GLU A 51 -11.38 -14.68 -36.29
N SER A 52 -12.17 -14.38 -37.33
CA SER A 52 -13.60 -14.12 -37.19
C SER A 52 -14.34 -15.43 -36.94
N LYS A 53 -14.86 -15.61 -35.72
CA LYS A 53 -15.53 -16.85 -35.31
C LYS A 53 -17.01 -16.93 -35.69
N ASP A 54 -17.64 -15.82 -36.11
CA ASP A 54 -19.07 -15.75 -36.40
C ASP A 54 -19.38 -14.99 -37.70
N GLU A 55 -20.27 -15.55 -38.52
CA GLU A 55 -20.86 -14.88 -39.71
C GLU A 55 -21.81 -13.72 -39.32
N ASP A 56 -22.18 -13.61 -38.03
CA ASP A 56 -23.06 -12.59 -37.44
C ASP A 56 -22.31 -11.54 -36.58
N ALA A 57 -20.97 -11.55 -36.57
CA ALA A 57 -20.20 -10.55 -35.83
C ALA A 57 -20.45 -9.15 -36.41
N GLN A 58 -20.78 -8.18 -35.56
CA GLN A 58 -20.96 -6.78 -35.95
C GLN A 58 -19.73 -6.30 -36.75
N GLU A 59 -19.91 -5.98 -38.04
CA GLU A 59 -18.84 -5.50 -38.96
C GLU A 59 -18.00 -4.36 -38.34
N GLU A 60 -18.58 -3.56 -37.42
CA GLU A 60 -17.91 -2.48 -36.70
C GLU A 60 -16.77 -2.92 -35.75
N ARG A 61 -16.67 -4.20 -35.40
CA ARG A 61 -15.64 -4.75 -34.49
C ARG A 61 -14.50 -5.49 -35.20
N GLU A 62 -14.52 -5.59 -36.52
CA GLU A 62 -13.48 -6.32 -37.27
C GLU A 62 -12.12 -5.61 -37.25
N THR A 63 -12.13 -4.29 -37.46
CA THR A 63 -10.92 -3.49 -37.45
C THR A 63 -11.19 -2.05 -37.03
N ARG A 64 -10.24 -1.45 -36.32
CA ARG A 64 -10.29 -0.05 -35.91
C ARG A 64 -8.92 0.59 -35.92
N LEU A 65 -8.85 1.82 -36.43
CA LEU A 65 -7.64 2.64 -36.45
C LEU A 65 -7.65 3.65 -35.30
N PHE A 66 -6.51 3.78 -34.64
CA PHE A 66 -6.28 4.68 -33.52
C PHE A 66 -5.12 5.63 -33.82
N PRO A 67 -5.20 6.91 -33.44
CA PRO A 67 -6.41 7.61 -32.97
C PRO A 67 -7.46 7.72 -34.10
N ALA A 68 -8.74 7.83 -33.73
CA ALA A 68 -9.84 7.92 -34.69
C ALA A 68 -9.90 9.29 -35.42
N SER A 69 -9.43 10.36 -34.76
CA SER A 69 -9.30 11.70 -35.33
C SER A 69 -7.90 11.91 -35.91
N ASP A 70 -7.81 12.70 -36.97
CA ASP A 70 -6.55 13.16 -37.57
C ASP A 70 -5.87 14.27 -36.72
N ASP A 71 -6.11 14.24 -35.41
CA ASP A 71 -5.43 15.10 -34.45
C ASP A 71 -3.92 14.91 -34.60
N LYS A 72 -3.14 15.96 -34.34
CA LYS A 72 -1.66 15.97 -34.33
C LYS A 72 -1.03 15.00 -33.30
N CYS A 73 -1.84 14.11 -32.73
CA CYS A 73 -1.50 13.12 -31.72
C CYS A 73 -0.95 11.86 -32.40
N LYS A 74 0.33 11.56 -32.15
CA LYS A 74 1.00 10.37 -32.66
C LYS A 74 1.15 9.36 -31.54
N ILE A 75 0.71 8.12 -31.78
CA ILE A 75 0.95 7.01 -30.86
C ILE A 75 2.42 6.62 -30.94
N LEU A 76 3.09 6.61 -29.79
CA LEU A 76 4.52 6.27 -29.69
C LEU A 76 4.71 4.81 -29.25
N CYS A 77 3.82 4.31 -28.42
CA CYS A 77 3.87 2.94 -27.95
C CYS A 77 2.46 2.43 -27.60
N HIS A 78 2.29 1.13 -27.73
CA HIS A 78 1.06 0.43 -27.36
C HIS A 78 1.37 -0.92 -26.72
N ALA A 79 0.36 -1.45 -26.03
CA ALA A 79 0.32 -2.78 -25.47
C ALA A 79 -1.10 -3.35 -25.62
N LEU A 80 -1.19 -4.66 -25.74
CA LEU A 80 -2.46 -5.38 -25.84
C LEU A 80 -2.48 -6.42 -24.72
N THR A 81 -3.53 -6.38 -23.90
CA THR A 81 -3.82 -7.36 -22.85
C THR A 81 -5.00 -8.23 -23.28
N GLY A 82 -5.49 -9.13 -22.41
CA GLY A 82 -6.71 -9.87 -22.68
C GLY A 82 -7.93 -8.96 -22.88
N GLU A 83 -7.99 -7.88 -22.09
CA GLU A 83 -9.19 -7.02 -21.98
C GLU A 83 -9.03 -5.65 -22.63
N PHE A 84 -7.80 -5.14 -22.73
CA PHE A 84 -7.54 -3.75 -23.13
C PHE A 84 -6.50 -3.63 -24.23
N LEU A 85 -6.77 -2.76 -25.20
CA LEU A 85 -5.75 -2.05 -25.96
C LEU A 85 -5.37 -0.79 -25.19
N ILE A 86 -4.09 -0.66 -24.85
CA ILE A 86 -3.55 0.49 -24.14
C ILE A 86 -2.51 1.15 -25.04
N TYR A 87 -2.59 2.47 -25.21
CA TYR A 87 -1.60 3.20 -26.00
C TYR A 87 -1.25 4.54 -25.38
N ALA A 88 -0.03 4.99 -25.67
CA ALA A 88 0.48 6.27 -25.23
C ALA A 88 1.00 7.11 -26.38
N THR A 89 0.88 8.42 -26.24
CA THR A 89 1.06 9.38 -27.33
C THR A 89 2.19 10.38 -27.06
N ASN A 90 2.58 11.11 -28.10
CA ASN A 90 3.63 12.13 -28.05
C ASN A 90 3.30 13.36 -27.17
N ASN A 91 2.04 13.54 -26.78
CA ASN A 91 1.60 14.62 -25.89
C ASN A 91 1.30 14.13 -24.45
N GLY A 92 1.81 12.95 -24.08
CA GLY A 92 1.70 12.41 -22.73
C GLY A 92 0.37 11.75 -22.39
N LEU A 93 -0.51 11.51 -23.38
CA LEU A 93 -1.79 10.86 -23.15
C LEU A 93 -1.62 9.34 -23.07
N ILE A 94 -2.32 8.70 -22.13
CA ILE A 94 -2.50 7.25 -22.06
C ILE A 94 -3.99 6.98 -22.19
N LYS A 95 -4.35 6.06 -23.09
CA LYS A 95 -5.74 5.66 -23.31
C LYS A 95 -5.92 4.17 -23.12
N PHE A 96 -6.99 3.82 -22.40
CA PHE A 96 -7.46 2.45 -22.22
C PHE A 96 -8.70 2.27 -23.08
N PHE A 97 -8.59 1.37 -24.04
CA PHE A 97 -9.69 0.94 -24.90
C PHE A 97 -10.09 -0.48 -24.53
N TYR A 98 -11.31 -0.65 -24.03
CA TYR A 98 -11.85 -1.93 -23.60
C TYR A 98 -12.36 -2.72 -24.80
N LEU A 99 -11.88 -3.95 -24.94
CA LEU A 99 -12.12 -4.78 -26.12
C LEU A 99 -13.54 -5.36 -26.15
N GLU A 100 -14.10 -5.73 -24.99
CA GLU A 100 -15.43 -6.33 -24.91
C GLU A 100 -16.54 -5.34 -25.30
N ASP A 101 -16.50 -4.10 -24.78
CA ASP A 101 -17.50 -3.06 -25.08
C ASP A 101 -17.12 -2.16 -26.26
N TRP A 102 -15.91 -2.31 -26.81
CA TRP A 102 -15.40 -1.50 -27.92
C TRP A 102 -15.38 0.03 -27.67
N GLN A 103 -15.08 0.42 -26.43
CA GLN A 103 -15.11 1.82 -25.98
C GLN A 103 -13.89 2.22 -25.15
N TYR A 104 -13.66 3.54 -25.05
CA TYR A 104 -12.67 4.06 -24.11
C TYR A 104 -13.22 4.01 -22.69
N VAL A 105 -12.42 3.48 -21.76
CA VAL A 105 -12.79 3.37 -20.34
C VAL A 105 -11.93 4.24 -19.43
N ASN A 106 -10.75 4.66 -19.89
CA ASN A 106 -9.88 5.54 -19.12
C ASN A 106 -8.97 6.40 -20.02
N GLU A 107 -8.68 7.62 -19.56
CA GLU A 107 -7.75 8.58 -20.17
C GLU A 107 -6.94 9.26 -19.06
N TYR A 108 -5.62 9.19 -19.16
CA TYR A 108 -4.68 9.86 -18.27
C TYR A 108 -3.75 10.78 -19.06
N ARG A 109 -3.40 11.94 -18.48
CA ARG A 109 -2.47 12.89 -19.09
C ARG A 109 -1.25 13.08 -18.21
N HIS A 110 -0.12 12.54 -18.67
CA HIS A 110 1.19 12.80 -18.08
C HIS A 110 1.72 14.17 -18.48
N SER A 111 2.59 14.73 -17.65
CA SER A 111 3.18 16.07 -17.88
C SER A 111 4.11 16.15 -19.09
N VAL A 112 4.67 15.00 -19.51
CA VAL A 112 5.60 14.88 -20.64
C VAL A 112 5.24 13.69 -21.53
N SER A 113 5.88 13.59 -22.70
CA SER A 113 5.70 12.48 -23.63
C SER A 113 6.05 11.13 -23.01
N ILE A 114 5.39 10.06 -23.46
CA ILE A 114 5.58 8.71 -22.93
C ILE A 114 6.29 7.85 -23.98
N ARG A 115 7.44 7.27 -23.60
CA ARG A 115 8.28 6.47 -24.50
C ARG A 115 7.83 5.01 -24.56
N LYS A 116 7.51 4.43 -23.41
CA LYS A 116 7.16 3.01 -23.30
C LYS A 116 6.10 2.79 -22.23
N ILE A 117 5.27 1.78 -22.46
CA ILE A 117 4.25 1.31 -21.53
C ILE A 117 4.32 -0.22 -21.40
N PHE A 118 4.08 -0.71 -20.20
CA PHE A 118 4.12 -2.13 -19.83
C PHE A 118 2.96 -2.41 -18.85
N PRO A 119 1.77 -2.78 -19.34
CA PRO A 119 0.66 -3.18 -18.47
C PRO A 119 0.95 -4.51 -17.77
N ASP A 120 0.34 -4.70 -16.60
CA ASP A 120 0.28 -6.01 -15.96
C ASP A 120 -0.61 -6.97 -16.76
N VAL A 121 -0.61 -8.24 -16.37
CA VAL A 121 -1.36 -9.30 -17.08
C VAL A 121 -2.85 -8.97 -17.20
N THR A 122 -3.41 -8.27 -16.20
CA THR A 122 -4.83 -7.89 -16.18
C THR A 122 -5.13 -6.55 -16.85
N GLY A 123 -4.11 -5.75 -17.15
CA GLY A 123 -4.27 -4.37 -17.63
C GLY A 123 -4.84 -3.39 -16.60
N THR A 124 -4.86 -3.76 -15.32
CA THR A 124 -5.38 -2.91 -14.23
C THR A 124 -4.27 -2.09 -13.56
N THR A 125 -3.00 -2.32 -13.91
CA THR A 125 -1.85 -1.52 -13.49
C THR A 125 -0.86 -1.45 -14.64
N LEU A 126 -0.10 -0.36 -14.72
CA LEU A 126 0.78 -0.07 -15.85
C LEU A 126 2.10 0.50 -15.34
N VAL A 127 3.23 -0.01 -15.83
CA VAL A 127 4.48 0.76 -15.77
C VAL A 127 4.63 1.62 -17.01
N LEU A 128 4.83 2.92 -16.84
CA LEU A 128 5.21 3.83 -17.91
C LEU A 128 6.64 4.33 -17.72
N ILE A 129 7.33 4.56 -18.84
CA ILE A 129 8.63 5.22 -18.90
C ILE A 129 8.47 6.46 -19.76
N ASP A 130 8.76 7.61 -19.18
CA ASP A 130 8.53 8.90 -19.83
C ASP A 130 9.74 9.40 -20.63
N GLU A 131 9.60 10.58 -21.23
CA GLU A 131 10.65 11.21 -22.04
C GLU A 131 11.92 11.51 -21.25
N LYS A 132 11.78 11.81 -19.94
CA LYS A 132 12.88 12.07 -19.01
C LYS A 132 13.56 10.79 -18.53
N THR A 133 13.14 9.62 -19.02
CA THR A 133 13.60 8.30 -18.59
C THR A 133 13.27 7.96 -17.15
N GLU A 134 12.24 8.61 -16.60
CA GLU A 134 11.70 8.31 -15.27
C GLU A 134 10.64 7.21 -15.39
N GLY A 135 10.60 6.32 -14.40
CA GLY A 135 9.70 5.17 -14.37
C GLY A 135 8.60 5.36 -13.34
N PHE A 136 7.36 5.06 -13.71
CA PHE A 136 6.21 5.19 -12.82
C PHE A 136 5.25 4.02 -12.93
N VAL A 137 4.67 3.60 -11.81
CA VAL A 137 3.51 2.71 -11.78
C VAL A 137 2.23 3.56 -11.75
N TYR A 138 1.39 3.41 -12.77
CA TYR A 138 0.10 4.05 -12.89
C TYR A 138 -1.02 3.06 -12.57
N CYS A 139 -1.97 3.51 -11.74
CA CYS A 139 -3.18 2.77 -11.37
C CYS A 139 -4.42 3.46 -11.94
N PRO A 140 -4.99 2.96 -13.05
CA PRO A 140 -6.15 3.56 -13.70
C PRO A 140 -7.39 3.67 -12.79
N LEU A 141 -7.55 2.75 -11.84
CA LEU A 141 -8.74 2.69 -10.97
C LEU A 141 -8.90 3.90 -10.04
N ASN A 142 -7.79 4.51 -9.61
CA ASN A 142 -7.79 5.66 -8.70
C ASN A 142 -7.01 6.86 -9.25
N ASP A 143 -6.59 6.79 -10.51
CA ASP A 143 -5.80 7.80 -11.22
C ASP A 143 -4.49 8.21 -10.51
N ASN A 144 -3.94 7.33 -9.68
CA ASN A 144 -2.70 7.61 -8.95
C ASN A 144 -1.47 7.16 -9.74
N LEU A 145 -0.40 7.93 -9.58
CA LEU A 145 0.92 7.68 -10.15
C LEU A 145 1.96 7.52 -9.03
N TYR A 146 2.71 6.43 -9.07
CA TYR A 146 3.75 6.10 -8.08
C TYR A 146 5.13 6.06 -8.75
N GLU A 147 6.05 6.89 -8.29
CA GLU A 147 7.43 6.89 -8.78
C GLU A 147 8.14 5.58 -8.43
N ILE A 148 8.89 5.04 -9.39
CA ILE A 148 9.71 3.85 -9.17
C ILE A 148 11.05 4.28 -8.57
N PRO A 149 11.39 3.87 -7.34
CA PRO A 149 12.63 4.31 -6.70
C PRO A 149 13.85 3.74 -7.41
N ASN A 150 14.93 4.54 -7.46
CA ASN A 150 16.22 4.12 -8.02
C ASN A 150 16.13 3.60 -9.46
N PHE A 151 15.21 4.15 -10.27
CA PHE A 151 15.00 3.70 -11.64
C PHE A 151 16.17 4.12 -12.55
N SER A 152 16.75 3.17 -13.27
CA SER A 152 17.88 3.45 -14.17
C SER A 152 17.40 3.98 -15.54
N PRO A 153 18.05 4.99 -16.12
CA PRO A 153 17.73 5.47 -17.47
C PRO A 153 18.09 4.45 -18.57
N THR A 154 18.87 3.41 -18.25
CA THR A 154 19.30 2.34 -19.18
C THR A 154 18.25 1.24 -19.39
N ILE A 155 17.15 1.25 -18.62
CA ILE A 155 16.15 0.19 -18.66
C ILE A 155 15.56 0.03 -20.07
N LYS A 156 15.66 -1.19 -20.59
CA LYS A 156 15.22 -1.57 -21.93
C LYS A 156 13.79 -2.07 -21.94
N GLY A 157 13.38 -2.79 -20.92
CA GLY A 157 12.05 -3.36 -20.82
C GLY A 157 11.65 -3.70 -19.40
N ILE A 158 10.38 -4.07 -19.27
CA ILE A 158 9.76 -4.47 -18.01
C ILE A 158 8.94 -5.72 -18.26
N LEU A 159 8.97 -6.66 -17.31
CA LEU A 159 8.13 -7.84 -17.29
C LEU A 159 7.41 -7.92 -15.94
N TRP A 160 6.09 -8.00 -16.00
CA TRP A 160 5.26 -8.30 -14.84
C TRP A 160 5.27 -9.79 -14.53
N GLU A 161 5.15 -10.12 -13.26
CA GLU A 161 4.98 -11.48 -12.78
C GLU A 161 3.61 -12.03 -13.21
N ASN A 162 3.61 -13.26 -13.73
CA ASN A 162 2.41 -13.96 -14.20
C ASN A 162 1.82 -14.88 -13.14
N TRP A 163 2.58 -15.20 -12.09
CA TRP A 163 2.11 -16.00 -10.98
C TRP A 163 1.10 -15.22 -10.13
N ARG A 164 -0.09 -15.81 -9.93
CA ARG A 164 -1.21 -15.13 -9.26
C ARG A 164 -0.94 -14.69 -7.84
N MET A 165 -0.02 -15.36 -7.13
CA MET A 165 0.30 -15.03 -5.74
C MET A 165 1.24 -13.83 -5.62
N ASP A 166 1.94 -13.45 -6.70
CA ASP A 166 2.92 -12.36 -6.74
C ASP A 166 2.42 -11.16 -7.55
N ARG A 167 1.11 -10.90 -7.49
CA ARG A 167 0.52 -9.72 -8.12
C ARG A 167 1.20 -8.45 -7.58
N GLY A 168 1.59 -7.58 -8.49
CA GLY A 168 2.32 -6.35 -8.17
C GLY A 168 3.84 -6.48 -8.23
N VAL A 169 4.39 -7.69 -8.43
CA VAL A 169 5.82 -7.89 -8.68
C VAL A 169 6.14 -7.69 -10.16
N PHE A 170 7.21 -6.95 -10.46
CA PHE A 170 7.74 -6.83 -11.81
C PHE A 170 9.26 -6.69 -11.80
N VAL A 171 9.88 -6.97 -12.94
CA VAL A 171 11.30 -6.75 -13.17
C VAL A 171 11.52 -5.69 -14.24
N ALA A 172 12.39 -4.74 -13.95
CA ALA A 172 12.94 -3.83 -14.95
C ALA A 172 14.34 -4.33 -15.33
N TYR A 173 14.66 -4.38 -16.63
CA TYR A 173 15.93 -4.94 -17.08
C TYR A 173 16.67 -4.03 -18.06
N ASP A 174 17.99 -4.06 -17.97
CA ASP A 174 18.91 -3.48 -18.95
C ASP A 174 19.73 -4.60 -19.64
N ASP A 175 20.99 -4.34 -20.01
CA ASP A 175 21.85 -5.30 -20.70
C ASP A 175 22.49 -6.35 -19.80
N ASP A 176 22.70 -6.04 -18.51
CA ASP A 176 23.47 -6.87 -17.59
C ASP A 176 22.81 -7.05 -16.22
N LYS A 177 21.71 -6.35 -15.95
CA LYS A 177 21.01 -6.37 -14.66
C LYS A 177 19.50 -6.43 -14.80
N LEU A 178 18.91 -7.05 -13.78
CA LEU A 178 17.48 -7.14 -13.50
C LEU A 178 17.26 -6.48 -12.15
N TYR A 179 16.27 -5.60 -12.07
CA TYR A 179 15.82 -4.95 -10.84
C TYR A 179 14.42 -5.44 -10.54
N THR A 180 14.24 -6.15 -9.43
CA THR A 180 12.93 -6.63 -8.97
C THR A 180 12.28 -5.53 -8.14
N TYR A 181 11.09 -5.12 -8.56
CA TYR A 181 10.25 -4.17 -7.87
C TYR A 181 8.97 -4.83 -7.38
N VAL A 182 8.42 -4.30 -6.30
CA VAL A 182 7.13 -4.73 -5.76
C VAL A 182 6.25 -3.50 -5.58
N PHE A 183 5.08 -3.53 -6.21
CA PHE A 183 4.03 -2.58 -5.96
C PHE A 183 3.19 -3.05 -4.78
N HIS A 184 3.43 -2.46 -3.61
CA HIS A 184 2.62 -2.66 -2.42
C HIS A 184 1.36 -1.80 -2.55
N LYS A 185 0.29 -2.39 -3.09
CA LYS A 185 -0.99 -1.71 -3.31
C LYS A 185 -1.64 -1.27 -2.00
N ASP A 186 -1.78 -2.18 -1.04
CA ASP A 186 -2.50 -1.93 0.21
C ASP A 186 -1.52 -2.06 1.39
N THR A 187 -1.23 -0.93 2.04
CA THR A 187 -0.42 -0.88 3.26
C THR A 187 -0.94 0.19 4.20
N ILE A 188 -0.57 0.11 5.49
CA ILE A 188 -0.92 1.15 6.47
C ILE A 188 -0.39 2.54 6.10
N GLN A 189 0.65 2.64 5.26
CA GLN A 189 1.23 3.91 4.79
C GLN A 189 0.68 4.35 3.42
N GLY A 190 -0.28 3.62 2.86
CA GLY A 190 -0.75 3.79 1.49
C GLY A 190 0.08 3.00 0.47
N SER A 191 -0.30 3.13 -0.80
CA SER A 191 0.35 2.39 -1.88
C SER A 191 1.74 2.93 -2.20
N LYS A 192 2.71 2.04 -2.45
CA LYS A 192 4.07 2.43 -2.82
C LYS A 192 4.77 1.37 -3.67
N VAL A 193 5.75 1.81 -4.46
CA VAL A 193 6.67 0.92 -5.16
C VAL A 193 7.96 0.83 -4.38
N ILE A 194 8.47 -0.39 -4.17
CA ILE A 194 9.77 -0.61 -3.53
C ILE A 194 10.70 -1.41 -4.43
N LEU A 195 12.00 -1.13 -4.34
CA LEU A 195 13.05 -1.95 -4.94
C LEU A 195 13.34 -3.13 -4.00
N ALA A 196 13.04 -4.35 -4.45
CA ALA A 196 13.28 -5.55 -3.65
C ALA A 196 14.70 -6.10 -3.77
N GLY A 197 15.32 -5.93 -4.94
CA GLY A 197 16.70 -6.36 -5.13
C GLY A 197 17.11 -6.45 -6.59
N GLY A 198 18.37 -6.85 -6.81
CA GLY A 198 18.96 -6.98 -8.14
C GLY A 198 19.37 -8.43 -8.43
N THR A 199 19.29 -8.81 -9.71
CA THR A 199 19.81 -10.08 -10.24
C THR A 199 20.67 -9.79 -11.46
N LYS A 200 21.78 -10.50 -11.64
CA LYS A 200 22.62 -10.35 -12.83
C LYS A 200 21.93 -10.99 -14.04
N LEU A 201 21.81 -10.25 -15.14
CA LEU A 201 21.37 -10.78 -16.41
C LEU A 201 22.60 -11.29 -17.18
N PRO A 202 22.65 -12.58 -17.57
CA PRO A 202 23.72 -13.07 -18.43
C PRO A 202 23.73 -12.36 -19.78
N PHE A 203 24.92 -12.11 -20.31
CA PHE A 203 25.09 -11.38 -21.56
C PHE A 203 24.24 -11.99 -22.70
N SER A 204 23.62 -11.10 -23.49
CA SER A 204 22.81 -11.48 -24.67
C SER A 204 21.61 -12.39 -24.37
N HIS A 205 21.18 -12.49 -23.10
CA HIS A 205 19.93 -13.15 -22.74
C HIS A 205 18.80 -12.12 -22.80
N LYS A 206 17.76 -12.43 -23.57
CA LYS A 206 16.58 -11.56 -23.70
C LYS A 206 15.45 -12.09 -22.82
N PRO A 207 15.01 -11.34 -21.79
CA PRO A 207 13.87 -11.74 -20.98
C PRO A 207 12.58 -11.88 -21.80
N VAL A 208 11.81 -12.94 -21.54
CA VAL A 208 10.57 -13.27 -22.26
C VAL A 208 9.38 -13.41 -21.31
N LEU A 209 9.54 -14.18 -20.23
CA LEU A 209 8.47 -14.46 -19.28
C LEU A 209 9.03 -14.44 -17.86
N LEU A 210 8.29 -13.83 -16.94
CA LEU A 210 8.52 -13.96 -15.50
C LEU A 210 7.38 -14.79 -14.91
N HIS A 211 7.72 -15.90 -14.25
CA HIS A 211 6.75 -16.79 -13.63
C HIS A 211 7.28 -17.38 -12.31
N ASN A 212 6.64 -17.04 -11.20
CA ASN A 212 6.94 -17.52 -9.84
C ASN A 212 8.44 -17.37 -9.51
N GLY A 213 8.99 -16.18 -9.77
CA GLY A 213 10.40 -15.89 -9.48
C GLY A 213 11.42 -16.46 -10.46
N ASP A 214 10.99 -17.24 -11.44
CA ASP A 214 11.85 -17.71 -12.55
C ASP A 214 11.67 -16.82 -13.78
N LEU A 215 12.79 -16.28 -14.24
CA LEU A 215 12.86 -15.52 -15.48
C LEU A 215 13.26 -16.44 -16.64
N ILE A 216 12.35 -16.63 -17.58
CA ILE A 216 12.63 -17.34 -18.83
C ILE A 216 13.23 -16.34 -19.82
N CYS A 217 14.46 -16.63 -20.24
CA CYS A 217 15.23 -15.84 -21.19
C CYS A 217 15.49 -16.61 -22.48
N GLN A 218 15.40 -15.93 -23.61
CA GLN A 218 15.90 -16.43 -24.89
C GLN A 218 17.40 -16.13 -25.01
N THR A 219 18.19 -17.17 -25.25
CA THR A 219 19.62 -17.06 -25.55
C THR A 219 19.88 -16.67 -27.00
N GLN A 220 21.11 -16.27 -27.32
CA GLN A 220 21.52 -15.96 -28.70
C GLN A 220 21.32 -17.13 -29.68
N SER A 221 21.35 -18.37 -29.20
CA SER A 221 21.08 -19.57 -30.02
C SER A 221 19.59 -19.83 -30.28
N GLY A 222 18.70 -18.99 -29.76
CA GLY A 222 17.25 -19.16 -29.81
C GLY A 222 16.68 -20.11 -28.75
N LYS A 223 17.53 -20.84 -28.01
CA LYS A 223 17.11 -21.69 -26.89
C LYS A 223 16.60 -20.85 -25.72
N LEU A 224 15.67 -21.40 -24.96
CA LEU A 224 15.20 -20.83 -23.70
C LEU A 224 16.07 -21.34 -22.54
N ASN A 225 16.32 -20.46 -21.58
CA ASN A 225 17.02 -20.75 -20.33
C ASN A 225 16.28 -20.07 -19.17
N ASN A 226 16.32 -20.67 -17.98
CA ASN A 226 15.66 -20.15 -16.80
C ASN A 226 16.70 -19.55 -15.84
N ILE A 227 16.38 -18.38 -15.29
CA ILE A 227 17.20 -17.69 -14.29
C ILE A 227 16.30 -17.39 -13.09
N CYS A 228 16.60 -18.01 -11.95
CA CYS A 228 15.93 -17.69 -10.70
C CYS A 228 16.36 -16.28 -10.24
N LEU A 229 15.40 -15.43 -9.89
CA LEU A 229 15.67 -14.10 -9.37
C LEU A 229 16.36 -14.21 -7.99
N GLY A 230 17.37 -13.38 -7.76
CA GLY A 230 18.09 -13.33 -6.48
C GLY A 230 17.23 -12.90 -5.28
N THR A 231 16.05 -12.32 -5.55
CA THR A 231 15.00 -11.97 -4.58
C THR A 231 14.09 -13.15 -4.22
N HIS A 232 14.17 -14.27 -4.93
CA HIS A 232 13.29 -15.43 -4.77
C HIS A 232 14.05 -16.66 -4.26
N SER A 233 15.16 -16.48 -3.53
CA SER A 233 16.00 -17.62 -3.13
C SER A 233 15.25 -18.58 -2.19
N PHE A 234 14.18 -18.12 -1.53
CA PHE A 234 13.29 -18.95 -0.72
C PHE A 234 12.52 -20.02 -1.50
N LEU A 235 12.44 -19.95 -2.83
CA LEU A 235 11.84 -20.98 -3.68
C LEU A 235 12.79 -22.14 -4.00
N GLY A 236 14.10 -21.97 -3.71
CA GLY A 236 15.13 -22.98 -3.95
C GLY A 236 15.16 -24.09 -2.89
N ASN A 237 16.27 -24.81 -2.82
CA ASN A 237 16.46 -25.85 -1.79
C ASN A 237 16.71 -25.22 -0.41
N ILE A 238 15.69 -25.26 0.44
CA ILE A 238 15.73 -24.74 1.82
C ILE A 238 16.35 -25.76 2.80
N GLY A 239 16.55 -27.02 2.40
CA GLY A 239 16.94 -28.12 3.31
C GLY A 239 18.34 -27.98 3.93
N ASP A 240 19.30 -27.44 3.17
CA ASP A 240 20.70 -27.32 3.58
C ASP A 240 21.06 -25.89 4.04
N ALA A 241 20.10 -24.97 4.05
CA ALA A 241 20.32 -23.56 4.33
C ALA A 241 20.61 -23.31 5.82
N GLY A 242 21.69 -22.59 6.12
CA GLY A 242 22.01 -22.15 7.48
C GLY A 242 21.04 -21.09 8.01
N ALA A 243 21.03 -20.87 9.33
CA ALA A 243 20.10 -19.92 9.96
C ALA A 243 20.17 -18.48 9.38
N ASN A 244 21.36 -17.98 9.05
CA ASN A 244 21.52 -16.65 8.45
C ASN A 244 20.92 -16.57 7.04
N GLU A 245 21.02 -17.64 6.26
CA GLU A 245 20.45 -17.72 4.92
C GLU A 245 18.92 -17.80 4.98
N LEU A 246 18.38 -18.61 5.90
CA LEU A 246 16.95 -18.66 6.19
C LEU A 246 16.38 -17.30 6.61
N LYS A 247 17.12 -16.51 7.41
CA LYS A 247 16.71 -15.14 7.78
C LYS A 247 16.67 -14.22 6.56
N LYS A 248 17.66 -14.31 5.66
CA LYS A 248 17.66 -13.56 4.40
C LYS A 248 16.47 -13.97 3.51
N MET A 249 16.21 -15.26 3.39
CA MET A 249 15.05 -15.82 2.66
C MET A 249 13.73 -15.32 3.27
N LEU A 250 13.64 -15.24 4.60
CA LEU A 250 12.47 -14.70 5.29
C LEU A 250 12.26 -13.24 4.94
N THR A 251 13.29 -12.40 5.01
CA THR A 251 13.21 -10.99 4.63
C THR A 251 12.71 -10.82 3.18
N GLN A 252 13.22 -11.64 2.26
CA GLN A 252 12.78 -11.65 0.86
C GLN A 252 11.31 -12.04 0.71
N ALA A 253 10.90 -13.14 1.34
CA ALA A 253 9.52 -13.62 1.28
C ALA A 253 8.53 -12.60 1.87
N LEU A 254 8.88 -11.96 3.00
CA LEU A 254 8.06 -10.90 3.61
C LEU A 254 7.91 -9.69 2.68
N MET A 255 9.00 -9.28 2.04
CA MET A 255 9.00 -8.15 1.10
C MET A 255 8.13 -8.39 -0.14
N LEU A 256 8.12 -9.64 -0.62
CA LEU A 256 7.29 -10.11 -1.73
C LEU A 256 5.87 -10.52 -1.30
N ARG A 257 5.51 -10.35 -0.02
CA ARG A 257 4.20 -10.74 0.55
C ARG A 257 3.89 -12.24 0.42
N ARG A 258 4.93 -13.08 0.34
CA ARG A 258 4.83 -14.53 0.31
C ARG A 258 4.64 -15.10 1.73
N PHE A 259 3.57 -14.68 2.40
CA PHE A 259 3.34 -14.98 3.82
C PHE A 259 3.26 -16.49 4.13
N SER A 260 2.75 -17.29 3.21
CA SER A 260 2.74 -18.75 3.32
C SER A 260 4.16 -19.33 3.35
N ASP A 261 5.07 -18.82 2.52
CA ASP A 261 6.47 -19.25 2.51
C ASP A 261 7.21 -18.69 3.74
N SER A 262 6.94 -17.44 4.12
CA SER A 262 7.45 -16.84 5.36
C SER A 262 7.07 -17.67 6.60
N TRP A 263 5.85 -18.21 6.67
CA TRP A 263 5.41 -19.07 7.76
C TRP A 263 6.25 -20.35 7.86
N GLU A 264 6.53 -21.00 6.74
CA GLU A 264 7.38 -22.20 6.71
C GLU A 264 8.82 -21.88 7.12
N LEU A 265 9.35 -20.73 6.68
CA LEU A 265 10.66 -20.24 7.12
C LEU A 265 10.70 -19.94 8.63
N CYS A 266 9.65 -19.30 9.18
CA CYS A 266 9.55 -19.05 10.62
C CYS A 266 9.49 -20.36 11.43
N LYS A 267 8.77 -21.38 10.94
CA LYS A 267 8.74 -22.71 11.57
C LYS A 267 10.12 -23.35 11.63
N ARG A 268 10.90 -23.27 10.55
CA ARG A 268 12.26 -23.84 10.49
C ARG A 268 13.25 -23.09 11.37
N LEU A 269 13.18 -21.75 11.36
CA LEU A 269 14.01 -20.91 12.22
C LEU A 269 13.66 -21.11 13.70
N ASN A 270 12.38 -21.30 14.01
CA ASN A 270 11.86 -21.56 15.35
C ASN A 270 12.33 -20.54 16.42
N GLU A 271 12.47 -19.26 16.04
CA GLU A 271 12.74 -18.18 16.98
C GLU A 271 11.57 -17.20 17.01
N GLN A 272 11.23 -16.74 18.21
CA GLN A 272 10.15 -15.77 18.45
C GLN A 272 10.31 -14.46 17.65
N ILE A 273 11.55 -14.02 17.45
CA ILE A 273 11.86 -12.78 16.71
C ILE A 273 11.34 -12.86 15.28
N ASN A 274 11.57 -13.98 14.59
CA ASN A 274 11.16 -14.18 13.20
C ASN A 274 9.63 -14.23 13.07
N TRP A 275 8.94 -14.84 14.04
CA TRP A 275 7.48 -14.81 14.07
C TRP A 275 6.93 -13.40 14.32
N ASN A 276 7.58 -12.61 15.18
CA ASN A 276 7.20 -11.21 15.40
C ASN A 276 7.44 -10.35 14.14
N GLU A 277 8.48 -10.63 13.36
CA GLU A 277 8.71 -9.95 12.06
C GLU A 277 7.60 -10.28 11.06
N LEU A 278 7.22 -11.56 10.93
CA LEU A 278 6.08 -11.97 10.11
C LEU A 278 4.78 -11.31 10.58
N ALA A 279 4.53 -11.25 11.89
CA ALA A 279 3.35 -10.59 12.44
C ALA A 279 3.30 -9.10 12.08
N ARG A 280 4.42 -8.38 12.25
CA ARG A 280 4.54 -6.95 11.87
C ARG A 280 4.33 -6.73 10.38
N ALA A 281 4.89 -7.60 9.53
CA ALA A 281 4.69 -7.51 8.09
C ALA A 281 3.22 -7.70 7.71
N CYS A 282 2.50 -8.63 8.37
CA CYS A 282 1.07 -8.81 8.14
C CYS A 282 0.27 -7.56 8.52
N LEU A 283 0.58 -6.92 9.67
CA LEU A 283 -0.05 -5.66 10.05
C LEU A 283 0.22 -4.55 9.02
N HIS A 284 1.48 -4.40 8.61
CA HIS A 284 1.87 -3.38 7.62
C HIS A 284 1.15 -3.57 6.28
N HIS A 285 0.97 -4.81 5.83
CA HIS A 285 0.27 -5.16 4.60
C HIS A 285 -1.24 -5.35 4.76
N MET A 286 -1.79 -5.02 5.94
CA MET A 286 -3.22 -5.11 6.23
C MET A 286 -3.81 -6.53 6.06
N GLU A 287 -2.97 -7.55 6.25
CA GLU A 287 -3.36 -8.97 6.17
C GLU A 287 -3.90 -9.46 7.52
N VAL A 288 -5.07 -8.94 7.92
CA VAL A 288 -5.64 -9.13 9.27
C VAL A 288 -5.81 -10.62 9.62
N GLU A 289 -6.39 -11.41 8.71
CA GLU A 289 -6.62 -12.84 8.92
C GLU A 289 -5.33 -13.63 9.15
N PHE A 290 -4.29 -13.30 8.37
CA PHE A 290 -3.00 -13.95 8.50
C PHE A 290 -2.30 -13.49 9.79
N ALA A 291 -2.38 -12.19 10.12
CA ALA A 291 -1.87 -11.66 11.37
C ALA A 291 -2.49 -12.36 12.59
N ILE A 292 -3.82 -12.57 12.61
CA ILE A 292 -4.52 -13.32 13.67
C ILE A 292 -3.91 -14.72 13.84
N ARG A 293 -3.70 -15.43 12.73
CA ARG A 293 -3.10 -16.78 12.77
C ARG A 293 -1.69 -16.76 13.34
N VAL A 294 -0.86 -15.78 12.94
CA VAL A 294 0.51 -15.62 13.46
C VAL A 294 0.51 -15.28 14.95
N TYR A 295 -0.31 -14.31 15.37
CA TYR A 295 -0.42 -13.89 16.78
C TYR A 295 -0.93 -15.02 17.68
N ARG A 296 -1.82 -15.87 17.17
CA ARG A 296 -2.28 -17.09 17.85
C ARG A 296 -1.14 -18.10 18.03
N THR A 297 -0.31 -18.31 17.00
CA THR A 297 0.84 -19.22 17.07
C THR A 297 1.90 -18.75 18.07
N ILE A 298 2.13 -17.45 18.20
CA ILE A 298 3.07 -16.91 19.18
C ILE A 298 2.49 -16.73 20.59
N GLY A 299 1.21 -17.05 20.80
CA GLY A 299 0.56 -16.96 22.12
C GLY A 299 0.23 -15.54 22.58
N ASN A 300 0.17 -14.54 21.67
CA ASN A 300 -0.22 -13.19 22.02
C ASN A 300 -1.74 -13.02 21.96
N VAL A 301 -2.42 -13.45 23.03
CA VAL A 301 -3.90 -13.44 23.13
C VAL A 301 -4.47 -12.03 23.01
N GLY A 302 -3.80 -11.02 23.58
CA GLY A 302 -4.23 -9.63 23.51
C GLY A 302 -4.34 -9.14 22.07
N MET A 303 -3.29 -9.34 21.26
CA MET A 303 -3.31 -8.99 19.83
C MET A 303 -4.36 -9.77 19.05
N VAL A 304 -4.59 -11.05 19.35
CA VAL A 304 -5.65 -11.83 18.71
C VAL A 304 -7.02 -11.20 18.99
N MET A 305 -7.33 -10.87 20.24
CA MET A 305 -8.60 -10.25 20.59
C MET A 305 -8.79 -8.89 19.91
N SER A 306 -7.74 -8.05 19.90
CA SER A 306 -7.79 -6.73 19.25
C SER A 306 -7.97 -6.82 17.73
N LEU A 307 -7.33 -7.78 17.06
CA LEU A 307 -7.46 -7.98 15.62
C LEU A 307 -8.84 -8.55 15.24
N GLU A 308 -9.38 -9.46 16.03
CA GLU A 308 -10.73 -10.01 15.79
C GLU A 308 -11.81 -8.92 15.89
N GLN A 309 -11.63 -7.90 16.73
CA GLN A 309 -12.56 -6.76 16.83
C GLN A 309 -12.60 -5.88 15.57
N ILE A 310 -11.50 -5.78 14.82
CA ILE A 310 -11.38 -4.89 13.65
C ILE A 310 -11.50 -5.61 12.30
N LYS A 311 -11.53 -6.94 12.31
CA LYS A 311 -11.55 -7.79 11.12
C LYS A 311 -12.69 -7.48 10.13
N GLY A 312 -13.81 -6.98 10.61
CA GLY A 312 -14.98 -6.63 9.79
C GLY A 312 -15.03 -5.18 9.31
N ILE A 313 -13.99 -4.37 9.57
CA ILE A 313 -13.99 -2.95 9.17
C ILE A 313 -13.71 -2.83 7.66
N GLU A 314 -14.67 -2.28 6.93
CA GLU A 314 -14.55 -2.03 5.48
C GLU A 314 -13.88 -0.70 5.14
N ASP A 315 -13.97 0.31 6.02
CA ASP A 315 -13.29 1.58 5.84
C ASP A 315 -11.77 1.38 5.93
N HIS A 316 -11.12 1.55 4.78
CA HIS A 316 -9.68 1.37 4.62
C HIS A 316 -8.85 2.22 5.60
N ASN A 317 -9.20 3.50 5.78
CA ASN A 317 -8.44 4.41 6.64
C ASN A 317 -8.65 4.07 8.12
N LEU A 318 -9.87 3.70 8.50
CA LEU A 318 -10.16 3.26 9.87
C LEU A 318 -9.39 1.98 10.21
N LEU A 319 -9.43 0.99 9.32
CA LEU A 319 -8.70 -0.26 9.49
C LEU A 319 -7.19 -0.03 9.55
N ALA A 320 -6.64 0.75 8.61
CA ALA A 320 -5.22 1.11 8.60
C ALA A 320 -4.82 1.86 9.88
N GLY A 321 -5.68 2.73 10.41
CA GLY A 321 -5.48 3.45 11.66
C GLY A 321 -5.31 2.50 12.86
N HIS A 322 -6.20 1.52 13.00
CA HIS A 322 -6.07 0.49 14.04
C HIS A 322 -4.80 -0.34 13.90
N LEU A 323 -4.46 -0.75 12.68
CA LEU A 323 -3.25 -1.53 12.42
C LEU A 323 -1.97 -0.73 12.69
N ALA A 324 -1.93 0.55 12.32
CA ALA A 324 -0.84 1.47 12.65
C ALA A 324 -0.69 1.66 14.17
N MET A 325 -1.82 1.80 14.88
CA MET A 325 -1.83 1.87 16.34
C MET A 325 -1.26 0.59 16.97
N PHE A 326 -1.64 -0.59 16.48
CA PHE A 326 -1.10 -1.87 16.94
C PHE A 326 0.39 -2.05 16.61
N ALA A 327 0.85 -1.46 15.50
CA ALA A 327 2.27 -1.42 15.14
C ALA A 327 3.07 -0.39 15.98
N GLY A 328 2.40 0.46 16.77
CA GLY A 328 3.00 1.50 17.60
C GLY A 328 3.25 2.82 16.87
N ASP A 329 2.78 2.97 15.62
CA ASP A 329 2.89 4.24 14.87
C ASP A 329 1.66 5.13 15.14
N PHE A 330 1.67 5.76 16.31
CA PHE A 330 0.53 6.55 16.78
C PHE A 330 0.31 7.85 16.00
N ASN A 331 1.32 8.36 15.29
CA ASN A 331 1.17 9.55 14.46
C ASN A 331 0.45 9.20 13.17
N LEU A 332 0.91 8.15 12.48
CA LEU A 332 0.22 7.62 11.32
C LEU A 332 -1.21 7.20 11.66
N ALA A 333 -1.41 6.50 12.78
CA ALA A 333 -2.74 6.11 13.25
C ALA A 333 -3.67 7.31 13.44
N GLN A 334 -3.18 8.40 14.04
CA GLN A 334 -3.96 9.62 14.22
C GLN A 334 -4.39 10.20 12.87
N ASP A 335 -3.45 10.34 11.93
CA ASP A 335 -3.75 10.93 10.62
C ASP A 335 -4.75 10.07 9.82
N LEU A 336 -4.61 8.75 9.90
CA LEU A 336 -5.53 7.79 9.29
C LEU A 336 -6.94 7.86 9.92
N TYR A 337 -7.03 7.90 11.26
CA TYR A 337 -8.33 8.06 11.92
C TYR A 337 -9.01 9.37 11.54
N LEU A 338 -8.26 10.48 11.49
CA LEU A 338 -8.79 11.79 11.07
C LEU A 338 -9.29 11.80 9.62
N ALA A 339 -8.71 10.97 8.75
CA ALA A 339 -9.12 10.80 7.36
C ALA A 339 -10.15 9.67 7.16
N SER A 340 -10.64 9.04 8.23
CA SER A 340 -11.60 7.94 8.19
C SER A 340 -13.03 8.38 8.50
N SER A 341 -13.97 7.44 8.43
CA SER A 341 -15.36 7.60 8.91
C SER A 341 -15.48 7.85 10.42
N SER A 342 -14.43 7.58 11.22
CA SER A 342 -14.44 7.80 12.68
C SER A 342 -13.23 8.60 13.18
N PRO A 343 -13.20 9.94 12.97
CA PRO A 343 -12.14 10.80 13.51
C PRO A 343 -12.05 10.81 15.04
N ALA A 344 -13.13 10.45 15.75
CA ALA A 344 -13.14 10.36 17.21
C ALA A 344 -12.15 9.32 17.76
N ALA A 345 -11.86 8.26 17.00
CA ALA A 345 -10.88 7.23 17.38
C ALA A 345 -9.47 7.83 17.59
N ALA A 346 -9.12 8.90 16.89
CA ALA A 346 -7.87 9.62 17.11
C ALA A 346 -7.77 10.22 18.53
N LEU A 347 -8.88 10.83 19.00
CA LEU A 347 -8.96 11.42 20.33
C LEU A 347 -8.89 10.34 21.41
N GLU A 348 -9.69 9.27 21.25
CA GLU A 348 -9.72 8.14 22.18
C GLU A 348 -8.33 7.51 22.31
N MET A 349 -7.67 7.20 21.19
CA MET A 349 -6.30 6.68 21.19
C MET A 349 -5.33 7.60 21.94
N ARG A 350 -5.35 8.92 21.68
CA ARG A 350 -4.42 9.85 22.36
C ARG A 350 -4.69 9.96 23.85
N ARG A 351 -5.96 9.87 24.26
CA ARG A 351 -6.36 9.85 25.67
C ARG A 351 -5.89 8.56 26.36
N ASP A 352 -6.08 7.40 25.72
CA ASP A 352 -5.65 6.09 26.26
C ASP A 352 -4.13 5.99 26.41
N LEU A 353 -3.37 6.60 25.49
CA LEU A 353 -1.92 6.74 25.57
C LEU A 353 -1.45 7.81 26.57
N GLN A 354 -2.37 8.53 27.22
CA GLN A 354 -2.08 9.65 28.12
C GLN A 354 -1.28 10.79 27.45
N HIS A 355 -1.43 10.96 26.13
CA HIS A 355 -0.87 12.07 25.38
C HIS A 355 -1.77 13.30 25.50
N TRP A 356 -1.86 13.85 26.72
CA TRP A 356 -2.90 14.82 27.12
C TRP A 356 -2.93 16.09 26.27
N ASP A 357 -1.79 16.66 25.91
CA ASP A 357 -1.75 17.87 25.08
C ASP A 357 -2.36 17.62 23.69
N SER A 358 -1.97 16.52 23.05
CA SER A 358 -2.54 16.09 21.76
C SER A 358 -4.02 15.77 21.89
N ALA A 359 -4.43 15.06 22.95
CA ALA A 359 -5.83 14.75 23.22
C ALA A 359 -6.67 16.03 23.40
N LEU A 360 -6.18 17.01 24.18
CA LEU A 360 -6.86 18.29 24.36
C LEU A 360 -6.92 19.11 23.06
N GLN A 361 -5.89 19.06 22.22
CA GLN A 361 -5.88 19.74 20.92
C GLN A 361 -6.90 19.11 19.96
N LEU A 362 -6.99 17.78 19.93
CA LEU A 362 -7.99 17.04 19.15
C LEU A 362 -9.40 17.32 19.68
N ALA A 363 -9.61 17.27 21.00
CA ALA A 363 -10.91 17.52 21.63
C ALA A 363 -11.45 18.91 21.30
N LYS A 364 -10.60 19.96 21.28
CA LYS A 364 -11.01 21.31 20.85
C LYS A 364 -11.66 21.36 19.48
N ARG A 365 -11.25 20.48 18.56
CA ARG A 365 -11.75 20.44 17.18
C ARG A 365 -12.89 19.43 17.00
N LEU A 366 -12.76 18.27 17.61
CA LEU A 366 -13.62 17.11 17.36
C LEU A 366 -14.73 16.92 18.41
N ALA A 367 -14.43 17.19 19.68
CA ALA A 367 -15.34 16.93 20.79
C ALA A 367 -15.10 17.91 21.96
N PRO A 368 -15.54 19.18 21.83
CA PRO A 368 -15.30 20.20 22.86
C PRO A 368 -15.89 19.84 24.23
N ASN A 369 -16.97 19.06 24.24
CA ASN A 369 -17.59 18.52 25.45
C ASN A 369 -16.69 17.55 26.23
N GLN A 370 -15.69 16.93 25.59
CA GLN A 370 -14.74 16.03 26.25
C GLN A 370 -13.59 16.77 26.94
N ILE A 371 -13.38 18.06 26.66
CA ILE A 371 -12.25 18.83 27.19
C ILE A 371 -12.22 18.81 28.71
N SER A 372 -13.36 19.04 29.36
CA SER A 372 -13.45 19.07 30.83
C SER A 372 -13.07 17.72 31.45
N PHE A 373 -13.51 16.62 30.83
CA PHE A 373 -13.21 15.26 31.28
C PHE A 373 -11.72 14.93 31.15
N ILE A 374 -11.13 15.24 30.00
CA ILE A 374 -9.71 15.02 29.72
C ILE A 374 -8.84 15.91 30.63
N SER A 375 -9.24 17.17 30.82
CA SER A 375 -8.55 18.10 31.74
C SER A 375 -8.50 17.55 33.17
N LYS A 376 -9.58 16.97 33.67
CA LYS A 376 -9.60 16.34 35.01
C LYS A 376 -8.60 15.18 35.09
N GLU A 377 -8.62 14.26 34.12
CA GLU A 377 -7.73 13.10 34.11
C GLU A 377 -6.25 13.52 34.01
N TYR A 378 -5.96 14.52 33.17
CA TYR A 378 -4.63 15.10 33.08
C TYR A 378 -4.18 15.75 34.39
N ALA A 379 -5.08 16.49 35.05
CA ALA A 379 -4.81 17.10 36.35
C ALA A 379 -4.48 16.06 37.43
N MET A 380 -5.18 14.93 37.44
CA MET A 380 -4.91 13.84 38.37
C MET A 380 -3.51 13.24 38.17
N GLN A 381 -3.08 13.09 36.92
CA GLN A 381 -1.73 12.61 36.61
C GLN A 381 -0.66 13.63 37.03
N LEU A 382 -0.86 14.92 36.73
CA LEU A 382 0.05 16.00 37.15
C LEU A 382 0.16 16.11 38.67
N GLU A 383 -0.97 15.95 39.38
CA GLU A 383 -0.99 15.90 40.84
C GLU A 383 -0.15 14.72 41.36
N PHE A 384 -0.24 13.55 40.72
CA PHE A 384 0.53 12.37 41.10
C PHE A 384 2.03 12.52 40.82
N THR A 385 2.42 13.17 39.72
CA THR A 385 3.83 13.41 39.37
C THR A 385 4.44 14.59 40.12
N GLY A 386 3.63 15.38 40.83
CA GLY A 386 4.09 16.50 41.67
C GLY A 386 4.09 17.86 40.98
N ASP A 387 3.57 17.97 39.76
CA ASP A 387 3.40 19.26 39.06
C ASP A 387 2.09 19.93 39.50
N TYR A 388 2.10 20.45 40.73
CA TYR A 388 0.91 21.00 41.37
C TYR A 388 0.39 22.29 40.71
N VAL A 389 1.25 23.06 40.04
CA VAL A 389 0.88 24.30 39.34
C VAL A 389 -0.03 23.98 38.17
N ASN A 390 0.42 23.10 37.28
CA ASN A 390 -0.35 22.73 36.10
C ASN A 390 -1.56 21.87 36.48
N ALA A 391 -1.43 21.01 37.50
CA ALA A 391 -2.56 20.24 38.03
C ALA A 391 -3.71 21.17 38.49
N LEU A 392 -3.40 22.24 39.22
CA LEU A 392 -4.41 23.23 39.65
C LEU A 392 -5.14 23.84 38.44
N ALA A 393 -4.39 24.32 37.45
CA ALA A 393 -4.96 24.94 36.26
C ALA A 393 -5.87 23.97 35.47
N HIS A 394 -5.47 22.71 35.36
CA HIS A 394 -6.26 21.69 34.66
C HIS A 394 -7.50 21.25 35.46
N TYR A 395 -7.45 21.16 36.79
CA TYR A 395 -8.64 20.90 37.60
C TYR A 395 -9.67 22.03 37.50
N GLU A 396 -9.23 23.29 37.50
CA GLU A 396 -10.11 24.44 37.30
C GLU A 396 -10.78 24.40 35.92
N LYS A 397 -10.01 24.06 34.88
CA LYS A 397 -10.52 23.87 33.51
C LYS A 397 -11.40 22.63 33.36
N GLY A 398 -11.30 21.66 34.26
CA GLY A 398 -12.12 20.45 34.29
C GLY A 398 -13.54 20.67 34.79
N ILE A 399 -13.86 21.82 35.39
CA ILE A 399 -15.20 22.09 35.91
C ILE A 399 -16.17 22.30 34.74
N THR A 400 -17.25 21.53 34.73
CA THR A 400 -18.30 21.56 33.69
C THR A 400 -19.44 22.51 34.03
N GLY A 401 -19.85 22.57 35.31
CA GLY A 401 -21.04 23.28 35.78
C GLY A 401 -22.32 22.43 35.75
N ASP A 402 -22.36 21.39 34.91
CA ASP A 402 -23.55 20.58 34.66
C ASP A 402 -23.45 19.16 35.26
N ASN A 403 -22.23 18.65 35.51
CA ASN A 403 -22.02 17.32 36.07
C ASN A 403 -21.46 17.40 37.50
N LYS A 404 -22.36 17.30 38.49
CA LYS A 404 -22.02 17.46 39.92
C LYS A 404 -20.95 16.50 40.41
N GLU A 405 -21.04 15.21 40.08
CA GLU A 405 -20.08 14.19 40.54
C GLU A 405 -18.69 14.42 39.95
N HIS A 406 -18.64 14.80 38.67
CA HIS A 406 -17.41 15.20 38.01
C HIS A 406 -16.81 16.45 38.66
N ASP A 407 -17.61 17.49 38.83
CA ASP A 407 -17.18 18.78 39.36
C ASP A 407 -16.73 18.68 40.82
N GLU A 408 -17.36 17.83 41.64
CA GLU A 408 -16.88 17.52 43.00
C GLU A 408 -15.46 16.96 42.99
N THR A 409 -15.16 16.07 42.05
CA THR A 409 -13.80 15.52 41.90
C THR A 409 -12.79 16.62 41.52
N CYS A 410 -13.16 17.49 40.58
CA CYS A 410 -12.33 18.63 40.17
C CYS A 410 -12.11 19.61 41.34
N LEU A 411 -13.17 19.98 42.06
CA LEU A 411 -13.13 20.89 43.21
C LEU A 411 -12.28 20.33 44.36
N ALA A 412 -12.33 19.01 44.58
CA ALA A 412 -11.46 18.33 45.53
C ALA A 412 -9.98 18.49 45.14
N GLY A 413 -9.65 18.30 43.85
CA GLY A 413 -8.32 18.56 43.30
C GLY A 413 -7.88 20.01 43.48
N VAL A 414 -8.73 20.98 43.11
CA VAL A 414 -8.46 22.43 43.29
C VAL A 414 -8.15 22.75 44.75
N ALA A 415 -8.91 22.19 45.70
CA ALA A 415 -8.69 22.42 47.12
C ALA A 415 -7.32 21.89 47.60
N ARG A 416 -6.95 20.66 47.24
CA ARG A 416 -5.64 20.08 47.58
C ARG A 416 -4.49 20.88 46.96
N MET A 417 -4.59 21.19 45.67
CA MET A 417 -3.52 21.89 44.95
C MET A 417 -3.37 23.34 45.41
N SER A 418 -4.47 24.05 45.71
CA SER A 418 -4.41 25.41 46.26
C SER A 418 -3.63 25.47 47.58
N ILE A 419 -3.81 24.48 48.47
CA ILE A 419 -3.02 24.38 49.71
C ILE A 419 -1.55 24.15 49.39
N ARG A 420 -1.22 23.18 48.53
CA ARG A 420 0.17 22.85 48.16
C ARG A 420 0.89 24.04 47.50
N MET A 421 0.16 24.87 46.76
CA MET A 421 0.67 26.07 46.10
C MET A 421 0.77 27.30 47.02
N GLY A 422 0.42 27.17 48.31
CA GLY A 422 0.53 28.23 49.31
C GLY A 422 -0.71 29.11 49.48
N ASP A 423 -1.75 28.94 48.66
CA ASP A 423 -3.06 29.58 48.87
C ASP A 423 -3.92 28.76 49.85
N ILE A 424 -3.42 28.69 51.08
CA ILE A 424 -4.01 27.90 52.17
C ILE A 424 -5.45 28.36 52.45
N ARG A 425 -5.72 29.67 52.40
CA ARG A 425 -7.05 30.22 52.70
C ARG A 425 -8.08 29.73 51.70
N ARG A 426 -7.77 29.78 50.40
CA ARG A 426 -8.64 29.29 49.34
C ARG A 426 -8.89 27.79 49.47
N GLY A 427 -7.82 27.01 49.60
CA GLY A 427 -7.92 25.55 49.64
C GLY A 427 -8.67 25.03 50.87
N VAL A 428 -8.44 25.61 52.05
CA VAL A 428 -9.18 25.24 53.28
C VAL A 428 -10.66 25.60 53.17
N ASN A 429 -10.99 26.78 52.63
CA ASN A 429 -12.39 27.20 52.45
C ASN A 429 -13.15 26.25 51.51
N GLN A 430 -12.51 25.87 50.40
CA GLN A 430 -13.07 24.90 49.45
C GLN A 430 -13.23 23.51 50.10
N ALA A 431 -12.21 23.02 50.82
CA ALA A 431 -12.28 21.74 51.50
C ALA A 431 -13.39 21.68 52.57
N LEU A 432 -13.62 22.76 53.32
CA LEU A 432 -14.69 22.83 54.33
C LEU A 432 -16.09 22.76 53.71
N LYS A 433 -16.29 23.45 52.58
CA LYS A 433 -17.56 23.44 51.82
C LYS A 433 -17.81 22.13 51.09
N HIS A 434 -16.77 21.36 50.80
CA HIS A 434 -16.89 20.09 50.10
C HIS A 434 -17.49 18.99 51.01
N PRO A 435 -18.38 18.12 50.49
CA PRO A 435 -19.05 17.08 51.30
C PRO A 435 -18.08 15.96 51.74
N SER A 436 -17.04 15.68 50.95
CA SER A 436 -16.11 14.58 51.22
C SER A 436 -15.30 14.77 52.51
N ARG A 437 -15.39 13.79 53.42
CA ARG A 437 -14.56 13.70 54.63
C ARG A 437 -13.12 13.25 54.31
N SER A 438 -12.92 12.42 53.28
CA SER A 438 -11.57 12.00 52.88
C SER A 438 -10.75 13.20 52.39
N LEU A 439 -11.35 14.06 51.58
CA LEU A 439 -10.71 15.30 51.13
C LEU A 439 -10.23 16.16 52.32
N LYS A 440 -11.06 16.35 53.34
CA LYS A 440 -10.70 17.14 54.54
C LYS A 440 -9.49 16.55 55.26
N LYS A 441 -9.43 15.21 55.36
CA LYS A 441 -8.29 14.49 55.92
C LYS A 441 -7.03 14.68 55.07
N ASP A 442 -7.14 14.55 53.75
CA ASP A 442 -6.04 14.72 52.80
C ASP A 442 -5.48 16.15 52.87
N CYS A 443 -6.34 17.17 52.85
CA CYS A 443 -5.94 18.57 53.02
C CYS A 443 -5.26 18.81 54.39
N GLY A 444 -5.73 18.18 55.45
CA GLY A 444 -5.10 18.25 56.78
C GLY A 444 -3.70 17.65 56.79
N ALA A 445 -3.51 16.49 56.14
CA ALA A 445 -2.20 15.86 56.01
C ALA A 445 -1.23 16.71 55.17
N ILE A 446 -1.71 17.35 54.10
CA ILE A 446 -0.91 18.30 53.31
C ILE A 446 -0.45 19.45 54.21
N LEU A 447 -1.35 20.08 54.97
CA LEU A 447 -0.99 21.16 55.89
C LEU A 447 0.01 20.74 56.96
N GLU A 448 -0.11 19.52 57.48
CA GLU A 448 0.85 18.97 58.44
C GLU A 448 2.23 18.79 57.82
N SER A 449 2.30 18.34 56.56
CA SER A 449 3.57 18.19 55.83
C SER A 449 4.25 19.52 55.44
N MET A 450 3.52 20.64 55.54
CA MET A 450 4.04 21.99 55.27
C MET A 450 4.58 22.70 56.52
N LYS A 451 4.48 22.07 57.70
CA LYS A 451 5.17 22.51 58.92
C LYS A 451 6.63 22.10 58.87
#